data_AF-A0A174F5V6-F1
#
_entry.id   AF-A0A174F5V6-F1
#
_cell.length_a   1.000
_cell.length_b   1.000
_cell.length_c   1.000
_cell.angle_alpha   90.00
_cell.angle_beta   90.00
_cell.angle_gamma   90.00
#
_symmetry.space_group_name_H-M   'P 1'
#
loop_
_entity.id
_entity.type
_entity.pdbx_description
1 polymer ?
#
loop_
_entity_poly.entity_id
_entity_poly.type
_entity_poly.pdbx_seq_one_letter_code
_entity_poly.pdbx_strand_id
1 'polypeptide(L)'
;MNMSINKSGSQKYFEEMFTRVGSKPFRQIPKTQYEQTCITKNQADEFKRHLESEVASYYYKALLSYIESLSALEDKLFSWATVRLYYSVFYSIRAFLACEDIAILRQERRLYYIRAKEGEHFKRCEDTTDHKGSILTLCKLFKNVDPLLSNAVEGMDAYHWMMKKREEVNYKDMDFHDPFPPDFLETIHYEVQARGIKSVIEKLINDNWLYCFQEEYAVLGIPTKRLVLTVDEIHRLGKTCYIADEKKQLIETMSNGLSEDSIRALEIWKR
;
A
#
# COMPACT_ATOMS: atom_id res chain seq x y z
N MET A 1 12.05 -25.06 -7.11
CA MET A 1 11.41 -24.74 -5.81
C MET A 1 9.91 -24.72 -6.01
N ASN A 2 9.14 -25.55 -5.30
CA ASN A 2 7.69 -25.37 -5.26
C ASN A 2 7.38 -24.11 -4.45
N MET A 3 6.90 -23.05 -5.12
CA MET A 3 6.37 -21.88 -4.44
C MET A 3 5.09 -22.29 -3.71
N SER A 4 5.15 -22.41 -2.37
CA SER A 4 3.93 -22.47 -1.58
C SER A 4 3.36 -21.05 -1.45
N ILE A 5 2.07 -20.88 -1.73
CA ILE A 5 1.39 -19.60 -1.53
C ILE A 5 1.34 -19.35 -0.02
N ASN A 6 2.12 -18.40 0.46
CA ASN A 6 2.21 -18.12 1.89
C ASN A 6 1.16 -17.06 2.30
N LYS A 7 0.19 -17.48 3.10
CA LYS A 7 -0.77 -16.57 3.77
C LYS A 7 -0.05 -15.78 4.88
N SER A 8 -0.53 -14.56 5.16
CA SER A 8 0.03 -13.70 6.21
C SER A 8 -0.04 -14.42 7.58
N GLY A 9 0.98 -14.23 8.42
CA GLY A 9 1.05 -14.81 9.76
C GLY A 9 -0.08 -14.32 10.66
N SER A 10 -0.42 -13.03 10.59
CA SER A 10 -1.54 -12.42 11.32
C SER A 10 -2.88 -13.08 10.96
N GLN A 11 -3.09 -13.38 9.68
CA GLN A 11 -4.27 -14.10 9.20
C GLN A 11 -4.30 -15.55 9.66
N LYS A 12 -3.17 -16.27 9.60
CA LYS A 12 -3.08 -17.65 10.12
C LYS A 12 -3.36 -17.69 11.62
N TYR A 13 -2.79 -16.76 12.37
CA TYR A 13 -3.01 -16.64 13.80
C TYR A 13 -4.49 -16.38 14.12
N PHE A 14 -5.12 -15.44 13.41
CA PHE A 14 -6.55 -15.20 13.52
C PHE A 14 -7.38 -16.46 13.24
N GLU A 15 -7.03 -17.24 12.21
CA GLU A 15 -7.71 -18.51 11.92
C GLU A 15 -7.54 -19.55 13.03
N GLU A 16 -6.33 -19.65 13.59
CA GLU A 16 -5.99 -20.59 14.66
C GLU A 16 -6.68 -20.26 15.99
N MET A 17 -6.88 -18.97 16.29
CA MET A 17 -7.60 -18.53 17.50
C MET A 17 -9.01 -19.14 17.60
N PHE A 18 -9.68 -19.38 16.46
CA PHE A 18 -11.07 -19.84 16.44
C PHE A 18 -11.26 -21.29 15.98
N THR A 19 -10.22 -21.93 15.44
CA THR A 19 -10.31 -23.33 14.96
C THR A 19 -9.77 -24.35 15.95
N ARG A 20 -8.94 -23.94 16.92
CA ARG A 20 -8.39 -24.85 17.94
C ARG A 20 -9.44 -25.44 18.89
N VAL A 21 -10.65 -24.90 18.92
CA VAL A 21 -11.76 -25.41 19.75
C VAL A 21 -12.79 -26.13 18.85
N GLY A 22 -12.64 -27.44 18.68
CA GLY A 22 -13.73 -28.32 18.21
C GLY A 22 -13.75 -28.73 16.73
N SER A 23 -12.60 -28.74 16.03
CA SER A 23 -12.46 -29.34 14.69
C SER A 23 -13.30 -28.70 13.57
N LYS A 24 -13.98 -27.58 13.83
CA LYS A 24 -14.79 -26.88 12.83
C LYS A 24 -13.89 -26.08 11.90
N PRO A 25 -14.06 -26.19 10.56
CA PRO A 25 -13.38 -25.33 9.61
C PRO A 25 -13.63 -23.85 9.94
N PHE A 26 -12.60 -23.00 9.81
CA PHE A 26 -12.69 -21.57 10.14
C PHE A 26 -13.91 -20.88 9.51
N ARG A 27 -14.26 -21.27 8.27
CA ARG A 27 -15.44 -20.76 7.53
C ARG A 27 -16.78 -20.96 8.26
N GLN A 28 -16.87 -21.97 9.13
CA GLN A 28 -18.10 -22.31 9.85
C GLN A 28 -18.20 -21.61 11.21
N ILE A 29 -17.23 -20.77 11.57
CA ILE A 29 -17.24 -20.02 12.83
C ILE A 29 -18.25 -18.86 12.74
N PRO A 30 -19.25 -18.81 13.64
CA PRO A 30 -20.25 -17.74 13.65
C PRO A 30 -19.62 -16.37 13.84
N LYS A 31 -20.22 -15.35 13.21
CA LYS A 31 -19.66 -14.01 13.24
C LYS A 31 -19.59 -13.34 14.60
N THR A 32 -20.59 -13.65 15.43
CA THR A 32 -20.69 -13.16 16.78
C THR A 32 -19.49 -13.59 17.62
N GLN A 33 -18.92 -14.76 17.32
CA GLN A 33 -17.80 -15.31 18.08
C GLN A 33 -16.54 -14.45 17.96
N TYR A 34 -16.19 -13.99 16.75
CA TYR A 34 -15.03 -13.10 16.59
C TYR A 34 -15.37 -11.64 16.93
N GLU A 35 -16.57 -11.13 16.62
CA GLU A 35 -16.94 -9.73 16.95
C GLU A 35 -17.00 -9.47 18.46
N GLN A 36 -17.34 -10.49 19.26
CA GLN A 36 -17.38 -10.42 20.73
C GLN A 36 -16.06 -10.80 21.39
N THR A 37 -15.06 -11.25 20.62
CA THR A 37 -13.76 -11.62 21.18
C THR A 37 -12.97 -10.37 21.50
N CYS A 38 -12.73 -10.19 22.79
CA CYS A 38 -11.76 -9.26 23.33
C CYS A 38 -10.39 -9.96 23.40
N ILE A 39 -9.36 -9.38 22.78
CA ILE A 39 -8.04 -10.02 22.78
C ILE A 39 -7.31 -9.82 24.12
N THR A 40 -6.67 -10.89 24.61
CA THR A 40 -5.81 -10.86 25.80
C THR A 40 -4.46 -10.22 25.48
N LYS A 41 -3.69 -9.87 26.51
CA LYS A 41 -2.30 -9.41 26.35
C LYS A 41 -1.45 -10.35 25.51
N ASN A 42 -1.49 -11.65 25.80
CA ASN A 42 -0.72 -12.65 25.04
C ASN A 42 -1.14 -12.66 23.56
N GLN A 43 -2.44 -12.57 23.26
CA GLN A 43 -2.93 -12.53 21.88
C GLN A 43 -2.51 -11.25 21.16
N ALA A 44 -2.50 -10.11 21.86
CA ALA A 44 -1.97 -8.86 21.33
C ALA A 44 -0.48 -8.98 21.00
N ASP A 45 0.32 -9.57 21.88
CA ASP A 45 1.76 -9.76 21.65
C ASP A 45 2.02 -10.71 20.47
N GLU A 46 1.22 -11.78 20.30
CA GLU A 46 1.27 -12.65 19.11
C GLU A 46 0.98 -11.89 17.81
N PHE A 47 -0.09 -11.08 17.79
CA PHE A 47 -0.40 -10.24 16.62
C PHE A 47 0.75 -9.30 16.28
N LYS A 48 1.36 -8.64 17.26
CA LYS A 48 2.51 -7.74 17.02
C LYS A 48 3.68 -8.45 16.38
N ARG A 49 4.06 -9.63 16.88
CA ARG A 49 5.17 -10.42 16.29
C ARG A 49 4.89 -10.78 14.84
N HIS A 50 3.67 -11.21 14.54
CA HIS A 50 3.28 -11.50 13.16
C HIS A 50 3.29 -10.25 12.28
N LEU A 51 2.70 -9.15 12.72
CA LEU A 51 2.66 -7.89 11.97
C LEU A 51 4.06 -7.34 11.70
N GLU A 52 4.97 -7.40 12.67
CA GLU A 52 6.36 -6.97 12.49
C GLU A 52 7.04 -7.73 11.34
N SER A 53 6.88 -9.05 11.28
CA SER A 53 7.40 -9.86 10.17
C SER A 53 6.73 -9.61 8.80
N GLU A 54 5.56 -8.97 8.79
CA GLU A 54 4.80 -8.70 7.56
C GLU A 54 5.15 -7.36 6.92
N VAL A 55 5.67 -6.40 7.71
CA VAL A 55 6.02 -5.04 7.27
C VAL A 55 6.88 -5.07 6.00
N ALA A 56 8.02 -5.77 6.05
CA ALA A 56 8.96 -5.82 4.92
C ALA A 56 8.34 -6.45 3.66
N SER A 57 7.46 -7.44 3.82
CA SER A 57 6.79 -8.10 2.71
C SER A 57 5.78 -7.17 2.02
N TYR A 58 5.03 -6.39 2.79
CA TYR A 58 4.11 -5.39 2.23
C TYR A 58 4.87 -4.23 1.61
N TYR A 59 5.89 -3.71 2.29
CA TYR A 59 6.66 -2.58 1.78
C TYR A 59 7.42 -2.94 0.50
N TYR A 60 8.00 -4.14 0.41
CA TYR A 60 8.59 -4.63 -0.84
C TYR A 60 7.60 -4.67 -2.00
N LYS A 61 6.37 -5.15 -1.79
CA LYS A 61 5.33 -5.14 -2.83
C LYS A 61 4.99 -3.72 -3.27
N ALA A 62 4.96 -2.78 -2.33
CA ALA A 62 4.72 -1.38 -2.63
C ALA A 62 5.81 -0.77 -3.51
N LEU A 63 7.09 -1.04 -3.18
CA LEU A 63 8.25 -0.62 -3.97
C LEU A 63 8.20 -1.24 -5.36
N LEU A 64 8.01 -2.56 -5.46
CA LEU A 64 7.99 -3.24 -6.76
C LEU A 64 6.89 -2.69 -7.66
N SER A 65 5.66 -2.55 -7.14
CA SER A 65 4.55 -1.95 -7.91
C SER A 65 4.84 -0.51 -8.34
N TYR A 66 5.53 0.26 -7.49
CA TYR A 66 5.95 1.62 -7.84
C TYR A 66 6.98 1.61 -8.98
N ILE A 67 8.07 0.85 -8.85
CA ILE A 67 9.13 0.79 -9.87
C ILE A 67 8.60 0.30 -11.22
N GLU A 68 7.81 -0.77 -11.23
CA GLU A 68 7.19 -1.28 -12.45
C GLU A 68 6.29 -0.23 -13.12
N SER A 69 5.66 0.66 -12.33
CA SER A 69 4.86 1.74 -12.87
C SER A 69 5.71 2.84 -13.51
N LEU A 70 6.92 3.09 -12.99
CA LEU A 70 7.85 4.07 -13.58
C LEU A 70 8.30 3.62 -14.96
N SER A 71 8.70 2.35 -15.11
CA SER A 71 9.04 1.77 -16.42
C SER A 71 7.85 1.86 -17.37
N ALA A 72 6.65 1.52 -16.88
CA ALA A 72 5.43 1.62 -17.67
C ALA A 72 5.12 3.06 -18.14
N LEU A 73 5.41 4.08 -17.34
CA LEU A 73 5.25 5.48 -17.75
C LEU A 73 6.22 5.86 -18.88
N GLU A 74 7.46 5.39 -18.85
CA GLU A 74 8.44 5.61 -19.92
C GLU A 74 8.05 4.89 -21.21
N ASP A 75 7.52 3.67 -21.08
CA ASP A 75 7.00 2.85 -22.18
C ASP A 75 5.62 3.29 -22.69
N LYS A 76 5.06 4.40 -22.17
CA LYS A 76 3.72 4.94 -22.51
C LYS A 76 2.57 3.96 -22.23
N LEU A 77 2.75 3.06 -21.27
CA LEU A 77 1.73 2.14 -20.75
C LEU A 77 1.01 2.77 -19.54
N PHE A 78 0.33 3.90 -19.79
CA PHE A 78 -0.27 4.76 -18.76
C PHE A 78 -1.38 4.08 -17.97
N SER A 79 -2.16 3.24 -18.65
CA SER A 79 -3.28 2.54 -18.04
C SER A 79 -2.78 1.58 -16.96
N TRP A 80 -1.79 0.76 -17.30
CA TRP A 80 -1.13 -0.13 -16.35
C TRP A 80 -0.30 0.59 -15.29
N ALA A 81 0.37 1.69 -15.65
CA ALA A 81 1.07 2.52 -14.68
C ALA A 81 0.12 3.01 -13.58
N THR A 82 -1.05 3.54 -13.94
CA THR A 82 -2.07 4.02 -12.99
C THR A 82 -2.53 2.92 -12.04
N VAL A 83 -2.80 1.72 -12.58
CA VAL A 83 -3.20 0.56 -11.77
C VAL A 83 -2.10 0.16 -10.78
N ARG A 84 -0.84 0.11 -11.23
CA ARG A 84 0.30 -0.27 -10.37
C ARG A 84 0.62 0.79 -9.33
N LEU A 85 0.51 2.07 -9.66
CA LEU A 85 0.64 3.19 -8.71
C LEU A 85 -0.40 3.09 -7.59
N TYR A 86 -1.65 2.77 -7.92
CA TYR A 86 -2.68 2.47 -6.92
C TYR A 86 -2.31 1.28 -6.02
N TYR A 87 -1.79 0.18 -6.60
CA TYR A 87 -1.33 -0.96 -5.80
C TYR A 87 -0.14 -0.62 -4.91
N SER A 88 0.75 0.28 -5.34
CA SER A 88 1.82 0.80 -4.50
C SER A 88 1.26 1.53 -3.27
N VAL A 89 0.25 2.38 -3.45
CA VAL A 89 -0.47 3.03 -2.33
C VAL A 89 -1.06 1.97 -1.40
N PHE A 90 -1.81 1.00 -1.95
CA PHE A 90 -2.43 -0.06 -1.16
C PHE A 90 -1.41 -0.84 -0.31
N TYR A 91 -0.31 -1.31 -0.92
CA TYR A 91 0.69 -2.07 -0.18
C TYR A 91 1.49 -1.22 0.81
N SER A 92 1.73 0.06 0.51
CA SER A 92 2.32 1.02 1.45
C SER A 92 1.43 1.22 2.68
N ILE A 93 0.12 1.28 2.48
CA ILE A 93 -0.87 1.37 3.57
C ILE A 93 -0.90 0.07 4.38
N ARG A 94 -0.83 -1.10 3.74
CA ARG A 94 -0.75 -2.39 4.45
C ARG A 94 0.50 -2.47 5.33
N ALA A 95 1.64 -1.99 4.83
CA ALA A 95 2.88 -1.91 5.59
C ALA A 95 2.75 -0.92 6.77
N PHE A 96 2.25 0.28 6.52
CA PHE A 96 2.04 1.30 7.56
C PHE A 96 1.10 0.82 8.67
N LEU A 97 -0.03 0.20 8.33
CA LEU A 97 -0.95 -0.36 9.33
C LEU A 97 -0.27 -1.46 10.15
N ALA A 98 0.54 -2.33 9.53
CA ALA A 98 1.30 -3.33 10.25
C ALA A 98 2.37 -2.72 11.18
N CYS A 99 3.01 -1.62 10.78
CA CYS A 99 3.92 -0.84 11.65
C CYS A 99 3.19 -0.28 12.88
N GLU A 100 1.98 0.21 12.69
CA GLU A 100 1.09 0.72 13.73
C GLU A 100 0.38 -0.38 14.55
N ASP A 101 0.85 -1.63 14.43
CA ASP A 101 0.32 -2.81 15.11
C ASP A 101 -1.20 -3.03 14.81
N ILE A 102 -1.66 -2.68 13.60
CA ILE A 102 -3.04 -2.86 13.14
C ILE A 102 -3.09 -3.97 12.07
N ALA A 103 -3.75 -5.07 12.41
CA ALA A 103 -4.01 -6.15 11.48
C ALA A 103 -5.25 -5.87 10.63
N ILE A 104 -5.21 -6.21 9.34
CA ILE A 104 -6.39 -6.38 8.48
C ILE A 104 -6.54 -7.87 8.22
N LEU A 105 -7.72 -8.39 8.50
CA LEU A 105 -8.02 -9.82 8.59
C LEU A 105 -9.28 -10.13 7.81
N ARG A 106 -9.25 -11.23 7.06
CA ARG A 106 -10.36 -11.69 6.24
C ARG A 106 -11.04 -12.89 6.89
N GLN A 107 -12.36 -12.85 6.91
CA GLN A 107 -13.17 -14.03 7.11
C GLN A 107 -14.18 -14.15 5.97
N GLU A 108 -13.95 -15.12 5.09
CA GLU A 108 -14.68 -15.28 3.83
C GLU A 108 -14.79 -13.96 3.03
N ARG A 109 -16.03 -13.45 2.88
CA ARG A 109 -16.36 -12.22 2.17
C ARG A 109 -16.34 -10.98 3.06
N ARG A 110 -15.87 -11.09 4.31
CA ARG A 110 -15.82 -9.97 5.26
C ARG A 110 -14.39 -9.63 5.62
N LEU A 111 -14.17 -8.34 5.84
CA LEU A 111 -12.90 -7.79 6.22
C LEU A 111 -13.05 -7.12 7.59
N TYR A 112 -12.07 -7.38 8.46
CA TYR A 112 -11.98 -6.85 9.80
C TYR A 112 -10.63 -6.19 10.00
N TYR A 113 -10.55 -5.29 10.97
CA TYR A 113 -9.31 -4.78 11.49
C TYR A 113 -9.29 -4.89 13.02
N ILE A 114 -8.09 -4.99 13.58
CA ILE A 114 -7.87 -4.98 15.03
C ILE A 114 -6.53 -4.32 15.32
N ARG A 115 -6.48 -3.48 16.35
CA ARG A 115 -5.23 -3.00 16.92
C ARG A 115 -4.72 -4.06 17.89
N ALA A 116 -3.46 -4.45 17.79
CA ALA A 116 -2.84 -5.46 18.63
C ALA A 116 -2.55 -4.88 20.03
N LYS A 117 -3.61 -4.70 20.81
CA LYS A 117 -3.58 -4.18 22.17
C LYS A 117 -4.59 -4.95 23.02
N GLU A 118 -4.21 -5.30 24.24
CA GLU A 118 -5.12 -5.91 25.20
C GLU A 118 -6.43 -5.11 25.34
N GLY A 119 -7.56 -5.81 25.34
CA GLY A 119 -8.87 -5.16 25.43
C GLY A 119 -9.51 -4.80 24.08
N GLU A 120 -8.76 -4.86 22.97
CA GLU A 120 -9.30 -4.55 21.65
C GLU A 120 -10.18 -5.67 21.09
N HIS A 121 -11.07 -5.29 20.18
CA HIS A 121 -12.03 -6.17 19.53
C HIS A 121 -11.87 -6.09 18.01
N PHE A 122 -12.28 -7.15 17.32
CA PHE A 122 -12.31 -7.17 15.86
C PHE A 122 -13.42 -6.25 15.33
N LYS A 123 -13.03 -5.22 14.59
CA LYS A 123 -13.94 -4.21 14.03
C LYS A 123 -14.10 -4.45 12.54
N ARG A 124 -15.31 -4.30 12.02
CA ARG A 124 -15.56 -4.46 10.59
C ARG A 124 -14.96 -3.30 9.81
N CYS A 125 -14.29 -3.61 8.70
CA CYS A 125 -13.89 -2.59 7.72
C CYS A 125 -15.14 -2.07 6.99
N GLU A 126 -15.09 -0.81 6.55
CA GLU A 126 -16.23 -0.19 5.85
C GLU A 126 -16.50 -0.85 4.49
N ASP A 127 -15.45 -1.35 3.84
CA ASP A 127 -15.52 -2.12 2.61
C ASP A 127 -14.94 -3.53 2.80
N THR A 128 -15.45 -4.50 2.04
CA THR A 128 -15.11 -5.91 2.17
C THR A 128 -14.02 -6.38 1.20
N THR A 129 -13.61 -5.54 0.25
CA THR A 129 -12.45 -5.79 -0.62
C THR A 129 -11.15 -5.43 0.12
N ASP A 130 -10.08 -6.19 -0.11
CA ASP A 130 -8.83 -6.00 0.65
C ASP A 130 -8.23 -4.59 0.46
N HIS A 131 -8.30 -4.08 -0.77
CA HIS A 131 -7.70 -2.81 -1.16
C HIS A 131 -8.47 -1.61 -0.60
N LYS A 132 -9.76 -1.48 -0.96
CA LYS A 132 -10.61 -0.39 -0.47
C LYS A 132 -10.80 -0.46 1.04
N GLY A 133 -11.02 -1.66 1.60
CA GLY A 133 -11.18 -1.84 3.03
C GLY A 133 -9.96 -1.44 3.86
N SER A 134 -8.74 -1.72 3.37
CA SER A 134 -7.51 -1.28 4.05
C SER A 134 -7.31 0.24 3.97
N ILE A 135 -7.55 0.83 2.79
CA ILE A 135 -7.46 2.28 2.57
C ILE A 135 -8.44 3.03 3.49
N LEU A 136 -9.72 2.64 3.47
CA LEU A 136 -10.74 3.29 4.31
C LEU A 136 -10.45 3.12 5.80
N THR A 137 -9.88 1.98 6.20
CA THR A 137 -9.44 1.77 7.60
C THR A 137 -8.34 2.76 7.98
N LEU A 138 -7.36 2.99 7.12
CA LEU A 138 -6.35 4.01 7.35
C LEU A 138 -6.98 5.41 7.40
N CYS A 139 -7.83 5.77 6.44
CA CYS A 139 -8.50 7.08 6.43
C CYS A 139 -9.27 7.33 7.73
N LYS A 140 -9.99 6.32 8.23
CA LYS A 140 -10.75 6.39 9.47
C LYS A 140 -9.86 6.60 10.71
N LEU A 141 -8.77 5.84 10.80
CA LEU A 141 -7.93 5.82 12.01
C LEU A 141 -6.93 6.98 12.05
N PHE A 142 -6.53 7.51 10.90
CA PHE A 142 -5.43 8.49 10.77
C PHE A 142 -5.86 9.80 10.11
N LYS A 143 -7.16 10.09 10.00
CA LYS A 143 -7.71 11.30 9.34
C LYS A 143 -7.01 12.61 9.70
N ASN A 144 -6.68 12.79 10.97
CA ASN A 144 -6.11 14.03 11.51
C ASN A 144 -4.58 13.96 11.68
N VAL A 145 -3.94 12.89 11.20
CA VAL A 145 -2.51 12.63 11.40
C VAL A 145 -1.79 12.44 10.07
N ASP A 146 -2.43 11.76 9.11
CA ASP A 146 -1.84 11.49 7.80
C ASP A 146 -1.81 12.76 6.93
N PRO A 147 -0.62 13.24 6.51
CA PRO A 147 -0.51 14.42 5.67
C PRO A 147 -1.26 14.29 4.33
N LEU A 148 -1.37 13.10 3.74
CA LEU A 148 -2.11 12.91 2.49
C LEU A 148 -3.64 13.05 2.65
N LEU A 149 -4.14 13.14 3.88
CA LEU A 149 -5.54 13.43 4.19
C LEU A 149 -5.79 14.89 4.56
N SER A 150 -4.76 15.74 4.55
CA SER A 150 -4.88 17.14 4.99
C SER A 150 -5.49 18.07 3.95
N ASN A 151 -5.56 17.65 2.69
CA ASN A 151 -6.10 18.45 1.59
C ASN A 151 -6.80 17.55 0.55
N ALA A 152 -7.48 18.17 -0.39
CA ALA A 152 -8.27 17.49 -1.42
C ALA A 152 -7.64 17.63 -2.82
N VAL A 153 -7.86 16.60 -3.65
CA VAL A 153 -7.63 16.59 -5.09
C VAL A 153 -9.00 16.53 -5.76
N GLU A 154 -9.36 17.54 -6.55
CA GLU A 154 -10.69 17.66 -7.15
C GLU A 154 -11.84 17.50 -6.13
N GLY A 155 -11.66 18.03 -4.91
CA GLY A 155 -12.67 17.94 -3.84
C GLY A 155 -12.79 16.57 -3.13
N MET A 156 -11.90 15.61 -3.43
CA MET A 156 -11.81 14.30 -2.75
C MET A 156 -10.50 14.19 -1.97
N ASP A 157 -10.44 13.42 -0.89
CA ASP A 157 -9.13 13.12 -0.29
C ASP A 157 -8.25 12.29 -1.24
N ALA A 158 -6.93 12.37 -1.03
CA ALA A 158 -5.93 11.79 -1.92
C ALA A 158 -6.17 10.30 -2.20
N TYR A 159 -6.54 9.50 -1.20
CA TYR A 159 -6.70 8.06 -1.39
C TYR A 159 -7.99 7.72 -2.13
N HIS A 160 -9.08 8.44 -1.88
CA HIS A 160 -10.30 8.29 -2.68
C HIS A 160 -10.09 8.72 -4.13
N TRP A 161 -9.35 9.81 -4.35
CA TRP A 161 -8.98 10.25 -5.70
C TRP A 161 -8.17 9.17 -6.45
N MET A 162 -7.14 8.59 -5.82
CA MET A 162 -6.37 7.49 -6.42
C MET A 162 -7.22 6.27 -6.74
N MET A 163 -8.16 5.92 -5.84
CA MET A 163 -9.08 4.82 -6.07
C MET A 163 -10.00 5.09 -7.25
N LYS A 164 -10.53 6.32 -7.36
CA LYS A 164 -11.37 6.76 -8.47
C LYS A 164 -10.64 6.64 -9.80
N LYS A 165 -9.43 7.21 -9.94
CA LYS A 165 -8.67 7.15 -11.20
C LYS A 165 -8.31 5.72 -11.60
N ARG A 166 -7.97 4.85 -10.63
CA ARG A 166 -7.75 3.43 -10.91
C ARG A 166 -9.02 2.71 -11.36
N GLU A 167 -10.18 2.99 -10.76
CA GLU A 167 -11.46 2.41 -11.18
C GLU A 167 -11.88 2.90 -12.57
N GLU A 168 -11.65 4.18 -12.87
CA GLU A 168 -11.91 4.78 -14.17
C GLU A 168 -11.12 4.07 -15.26
N VAL A 169 -9.79 4.08 -15.16
CA VAL A 169 -8.90 3.46 -16.15
C VAL A 169 -9.10 1.96 -16.28
N ASN A 170 -9.31 1.23 -15.19
CA ASN A 170 -9.28 -0.24 -15.22
C ASN A 170 -10.65 -0.91 -15.45
N TYR A 171 -11.75 -0.21 -15.21
CA TYR A 171 -13.08 -0.82 -15.24
C TYR A 171 -14.19 0.01 -15.90
N LYS A 172 -14.12 1.34 -15.85
CA LYS A 172 -15.19 2.19 -16.42
C LYS A 172 -14.88 2.57 -17.85
N ASP A 173 -13.62 2.81 -18.15
CA ASP A 173 -13.18 2.92 -19.52
C ASP A 173 -13.24 1.55 -20.19
N MET A 174 -13.77 1.53 -21.40
CA MET A 174 -13.91 0.30 -22.17
C MET A 174 -12.56 -0.12 -22.77
N ASP A 175 -11.71 0.87 -23.08
CA ASP A 175 -10.45 0.67 -23.77
C ASP A 175 -9.28 1.23 -22.96
N PHE A 176 -8.11 0.62 -23.13
CA PHE A 176 -6.86 1.27 -22.73
C PHE A 176 -6.41 2.17 -23.87
N HIS A 177 -6.23 3.45 -23.58
CA HIS A 177 -5.83 4.46 -24.58
C HIS A 177 -4.31 4.53 -24.77
N ASP A 178 -3.56 3.59 -24.20
CA ASP A 178 -2.12 3.48 -24.41
C ASP A 178 -1.82 3.38 -25.93
N PRO A 179 -0.88 4.16 -26.50
CA PRO A 179 0.19 4.91 -25.83
C PRO A 179 -0.11 6.40 -25.63
N PHE A 180 -1.38 6.81 -25.56
CA PHE A 180 -1.78 8.20 -25.31
C PHE A 180 -2.06 8.42 -23.82
N PRO A 181 -1.49 9.45 -23.19
CA PRO A 181 -1.75 9.73 -21.78
C PRO A 181 -3.19 10.23 -21.58
N PRO A 182 -3.90 9.77 -20.54
CA PRO A 182 -5.12 10.45 -20.12
C PRO A 182 -4.79 11.84 -19.56
N ASP A 183 -5.76 12.75 -19.57
CA ASP A 183 -5.60 14.18 -19.18
C ASP A 183 -4.82 14.37 -17.87
N PHE A 184 -5.14 13.58 -16.84
CA PHE A 184 -4.50 13.67 -15.51
C PHE A 184 -3.04 13.19 -15.47
N LEU A 185 -2.53 12.60 -16.56
CA LEU A 185 -1.15 12.14 -16.74
C LEU A 185 -0.38 12.95 -17.78
N GLU A 186 -1.03 13.84 -18.55
CA GLU A 186 -0.37 14.59 -19.64
C GLU A 186 0.83 15.40 -19.14
N THR A 187 0.66 16.14 -18.05
CA THR A 187 1.74 16.95 -17.46
C THR A 187 2.93 16.09 -17.05
N ILE A 188 2.69 14.96 -16.37
CA ILE A 188 3.76 14.01 -16.02
C ILE A 188 4.40 13.47 -17.30
N HIS A 189 3.64 13.07 -18.30
CA HIS A 189 4.17 12.56 -19.56
C HIS A 189 5.12 13.55 -20.23
N TYR A 190 4.70 14.81 -20.42
CA TYR A 190 5.53 15.83 -21.05
C TYR A 190 6.78 16.15 -20.23
N GLU A 191 6.69 16.17 -18.90
CA GLU A 191 7.86 16.35 -18.05
C GLU A 191 8.81 15.15 -18.12
N VAL A 192 8.31 13.91 -18.16
CA VAL A 192 9.14 12.72 -18.36
C VAL A 192 9.87 12.78 -19.70
N GLN A 193 9.19 13.17 -20.78
CA GLN A 193 9.83 13.32 -22.10
C GLN A 193 10.88 14.43 -22.11
N ALA A 194 10.66 15.53 -21.40
CA ALA A 194 11.55 16.69 -21.42
C ALA A 194 12.79 16.54 -20.53
N ARG A 195 12.67 15.88 -19.37
CA ARG A 195 13.73 15.84 -18.34
C ARG A 195 13.97 14.48 -17.70
N GLY A 196 13.28 13.43 -18.18
CA GLY A 196 13.38 12.07 -17.67
C GLY A 196 12.59 11.82 -16.40
N ILE A 197 12.21 10.56 -16.17
CA ILE A 197 11.40 10.13 -15.02
C ILE A 197 12.09 10.44 -13.68
N LYS A 198 13.41 10.33 -13.63
CA LYS A 198 14.23 10.63 -12.44
C LYS A 198 13.98 12.05 -11.91
N SER A 199 14.06 13.05 -12.79
CA SER A 199 13.86 14.45 -12.40
C SER A 199 12.45 14.72 -11.88
N VAL A 200 11.44 14.05 -12.46
CA VAL A 200 10.05 14.13 -11.99
C VAL A 200 9.91 13.54 -10.58
N ILE A 201 10.51 12.37 -10.32
CA ILE A 201 10.46 11.74 -8.99
C ILE A 201 11.18 12.60 -7.95
N GLU A 202 12.38 13.11 -8.26
CA GLU A 202 13.14 13.97 -7.34
C GLU A 202 12.36 15.25 -6.99
N LYS A 203 11.69 15.85 -7.96
CA LYS A 203 10.76 16.98 -7.73
C LYS A 203 9.65 16.59 -6.73
N LEU A 204 9.00 15.44 -6.92
CA LEU A 204 7.91 14.98 -6.04
C LEU A 204 8.41 14.58 -4.64
N ILE A 205 9.59 13.99 -4.51
CA ILE A 205 10.18 13.64 -3.21
C ILE A 205 10.48 14.91 -2.40
N ASN A 206 11.12 15.90 -3.02
CA ASN A 206 11.58 17.11 -2.34
C ASN A 206 10.50 18.18 -2.16
N ASP A 207 9.35 18.03 -2.81
CA ASP A 207 8.21 18.92 -2.68
C ASP A 207 7.60 18.92 -1.26
N ASN A 208 7.04 20.05 -0.84
CA ASN A 208 6.40 20.21 0.47
C ASN A 208 4.89 19.90 0.41
N TRP A 209 4.55 18.70 -0.06
CA TRP A 209 3.17 18.18 -0.18
C TRP A 209 2.26 18.89 -1.20
N LEU A 210 2.77 19.83 -2.00
CA LEU A 210 1.95 20.54 -2.97
C LEU A 210 1.49 19.63 -4.11
N TYR A 211 2.42 18.91 -4.74
CA TYR A 211 2.16 18.16 -5.96
C TYR A 211 1.27 16.93 -5.75
N CYS A 212 1.22 16.36 -4.54
CA CYS A 212 0.27 15.29 -4.26
C CYS A 212 -1.19 15.76 -4.18
N PHE A 213 -1.44 17.08 -4.20
CA PHE A 213 -2.78 17.66 -4.21
C PHE A 213 -3.17 18.38 -5.51
N GLN A 214 -2.28 18.39 -6.51
CA GLN A 214 -2.55 18.93 -7.84
C GLN A 214 -2.92 17.77 -8.77
N GLU A 215 -4.05 17.86 -9.47
CA GLU A 215 -4.59 16.74 -10.26
C GLU A 215 -3.55 16.17 -11.24
N GLU A 216 -2.86 17.08 -11.93
CA GLU A 216 -1.87 16.82 -12.97
C GLU A 216 -0.58 16.15 -12.45
N TYR A 217 -0.41 16.06 -11.13
CA TYR A 217 0.71 15.40 -10.47
C TYR A 217 0.29 14.30 -9.51
N ALA A 218 -0.95 14.32 -9.02
CA ALA A 218 -1.44 13.51 -7.90
C ALA A 218 -1.26 12.01 -8.13
N VAL A 219 -1.45 11.53 -9.37
CA VAL A 219 -1.33 10.10 -9.72
C VAL A 219 0.06 9.52 -9.41
N LEU A 220 1.12 10.31 -9.54
CA LEU A 220 2.48 9.92 -9.16
C LEU A 220 2.89 10.51 -7.81
N GLY A 221 2.44 11.71 -7.46
CA GLY A 221 2.76 12.40 -6.22
C GLY A 221 2.26 11.65 -4.98
N ILE A 222 1.00 11.21 -4.98
CA ILE A 222 0.38 10.48 -3.87
C ILE A 222 1.14 9.17 -3.55
N PRO A 223 1.37 8.24 -4.49
CA PRO A 223 2.15 7.03 -4.20
C PRO A 223 3.58 7.32 -3.77
N THR A 224 4.24 8.31 -4.38
CA THR A 224 5.61 8.72 -4.00
C THR A 224 5.66 9.15 -2.54
N LYS A 225 4.76 10.06 -2.15
CA LYS A 225 4.67 10.55 -0.77
C LYS A 225 4.21 9.47 0.20
N ARG A 226 3.32 8.57 -0.22
CA ARG A 226 2.87 7.46 0.62
C ARG A 226 3.99 6.49 0.96
N LEU A 227 4.85 6.17 0.00
CA LEU A 227 6.05 5.34 0.24
C LEU A 227 7.00 6.01 1.24
N VAL A 228 7.23 7.32 1.10
CA VAL A 228 8.07 8.11 2.02
C VAL A 228 7.48 8.08 3.44
N LEU A 229 6.19 8.37 3.59
CA LEU A 229 5.57 8.32 4.91
C LEU A 229 5.61 6.92 5.54
N THR A 230 5.49 5.87 4.74
CA THR A 230 5.54 4.49 5.24
C THR A 230 6.93 4.11 5.72
N VAL A 231 8.01 4.47 5.00
CA VAL A 231 9.38 4.16 5.43
C VAL A 231 9.82 5.02 6.62
N ASP A 232 9.44 6.30 6.62
CA ASP A 232 9.71 7.19 7.75
C ASP A 232 9.07 6.62 9.03
N GLU A 233 7.87 6.05 8.93
CA GLU A 233 7.18 5.42 10.05
C GLU A 233 7.85 4.11 10.50
N ILE A 234 8.30 3.28 9.56
CA ILE A 234 9.09 2.07 9.86
C ILE A 234 10.32 2.43 10.70
N HIS A 235 11.05 3.48 10.32
CA HIS A 235 12.25 3.92 11.04
C HIS A 235 11.94 4.64 12.35
N ARG A 236 10.91 5.48 12.37
CA ARG A 236 10.46 6.17 13.59
C ARG A 236 10.11 5.18 14.71
N LEU A 237 9.50 4.05 14.38
CA LEU A 237 9.14 3.00 15.32
C LEU A 237 10.22 1.93 15.53
N GLY A 238 11.35 2.02 14.83
CA GLY A 238 12.43 1.03 14.91
C GLY A 238 11.99 -0.37 14.49
N LYS A 239 11.03 -0.50 13.56
CA LYS A 239 10.53 -1.80 13.10
C LYS A 239 11.58 -2.47 12.19
N THR A 240 11.74 -3.77 12.35
CA THR A 240 12.65 -4.55 11.49
C THR A 240 12.09 -4.63 10.07
N CYS A 241 12.77 -4.02 9.10
CA CYS A 241 12.39 -4.10 7.69
C CYS A 241 13.49 -4.77 6.86
N TYR A 242 13.56 -6.11 6.95
CA TYR A 242 14.51 -6.89 6.15
C TYR A 242 13.89 -7.29 4.81
N ILE A 243 14.33 -6.63 3.73
CA ILE A 243 14.09 -7.08 2.36
C ILE A 243 15.27 -7.96 1.94
N ALA A 244 14.99 -9.17 1.45
CA ALA A 244 16.01 -10.11 0.98
C ALA A 244 16.88 -9.51 -0.14
N ASP A 245 18.15 -9.89 -0.20
CA ASP A 245 19.11 -9.25 -1.09
C ASP A 245 18.76 -9.44 -2.58
N GLU A 246 18.21 -10.59 -2.99
CA GLU A 246 17.78 -10.77 -4.38
C GLU A 246 16.64 -9.82 -4.76
N LYS A 247 15.76 -9.52 -3.81
CA LYS A 247 14.66 -8.56 -3.97
C LYS A 247 15.16 -7.13 -4.05
N LYS A 248 16.15 -6.76 -3.22
CA LYS A 248 16.81 -5.46 -3.31
C LYS A 248 17.51 -5.30 -4.66
N GLN A 249 18.26 -6.31 -5.08
CA GLN A 249 18.96 -6.32 -6.36
C GLN A 249 18.00 -6.18 -7.55
N LEU A 250 16.82 -6.81 -7.49
CA LEU A 250 15.79 -6.63 -8.50
C LEU A 250 15.32 -5.17 -8.57
N ILE A 251 14.97 -4.57 -7.43
CA ILE A 251 14.56 -3.16 -7.37
C ILE A 251 15.67 -2.26 -7.90
N GLU A 252 16.92 -2.48 -7.50
CA GLU A 252 18.08 -1.71 -7.97
C GLU A 252 18.32 -1.86 -9.48
N THR A 253 18.20 -3.08 -10.02
CA THR A 253 18.35 -3.34 -11.45
C THR A 253 17.30 -2.60 -12.26
N MET A 254 16.03 -2.68 -11.84
CA MET A 254 14.94 -1.95 -12.48
C MET A 254 15.12 -0.43 -12.34
N SER A 255 15.57 0.04 -11.18
CA SER A 255 15.88 1.45 -10.92
C SER A 255 16.94 1.99 -11.87
N ASN A 256 18.00 1.21 -12.11
CA ASN A 256 19.10 1.58 -12.99
C ASN A 256 18.69 1.54 -14.46
N GLY A 257 17.74 0.68 -14.84
CA GLY A 257 17.18 0.65 -16.19
C GLY A 257 16.42 1.91 -16.58
N LEU A 258 15.98 2.72 -15.61
CA LEU A 258 15.26 3.98 -15.82
C LEU A 258 16.21 5.18 -16.15
N SER A 259 17.55 5.01 -16.13
CA SER A 259 18.54 5.99 -16.66
C SER A 259 19.98 5.44 -16.69
N GLU A 260 20.75 5.68 -17.78
CA GLU A 260 22.18 5.26 -17.92
C GLU A 260 23.13 5.83 -16.83
N ASP A 261 22.77 6.93 -16.17
CA ASP A 261 23.56 7.54 -15.09
C ASP A 261 22.98 7.22 -13.70
N SER A 262 23.46 6.11 -13.14
CA SER A 262 22.99 5.49 -11.90
C SER A 262 23.23 6.32 -10.61
N ILE A 263 22.39 6.00 -9.62
CA ILE A 263 22.40 6.30 -8.16
C ILE A 263 21.61 7.55 -7.73
N ARG A 264 20.35 7.36 -7.27
CA ARG A 264 19.79 7.73 -5.92
C ARG A 264 18.28 7.93 -5.79
N ALA A 265 17.53 8.14 -6.88
CA ALA A 265 16.12 8.54 -6.80
C ALA A 265 15.20 7.51 -6.10
N LEU A 266 15.67 6.27 -5.96
CA LEU A 266 14.93 5.14 -5.38
C LEU A 266 15.53 4.68 -4.05
N GLU A 267 16.32 5.52 -3.38
CA GLU A 267 16.73 5.35 -1.97
C GLU A 267 15.59 5.62 -0.98
N ILE A 268 14.32 5.65 -1.41
CA ILE A 268 13.18 5.76 -0.50
C ILE A 268 13.27 4.65 0.56
N TRP A 269 13.72 3.44 0.21
CA TRP A 269 13.90 2.35 1.18
C TRP A 269 15.17 2.43 2.05
N LYS A 270 16.12 3.32 1.71
CA LYS A 270 17.39 3.52 2.45
C LYS A 270 17.37 4.73 3.39
N ARG A 271 16.35 5.58 3.31
CA ARG A 271 16.04 6.59 4.34
C ARG A 271 15.45 5.90 5.53
#